data_AF-U6DSN2-F1
#
_entry.id   AF-U6DSN2-F1
#
_cell.length_a   1.000
_cell.length_b   1.000
_cell.length_c   1.000
_cell.angle_alpha   90.00
_cell.angle_beta   90.00
_cell.angle_gamma   90.00
#
_symmetry.space_group_name_H-M   'P 1'
#
loop_
_entity.id
_entity.type
_entity.pdbx_description
1 polymer ?
#
loop_
_entity_poly.entity_id
_entity_poly.type
_entity_poly.pdbx_seq_one_letter_code
_entity_poly.pdbx_strand_id
1 'polypeptide(L)'
;NLSNYHQYIVKCHGSTLLPQFLGMYRVSVDNEDSYMLVMRNMFSHRLPVHRKYDLKGSLVSREASDKEKVKELPTLKDMDFLNKNQKVYIGEEEKKVFLEKLKRDVE
;
A
#
# COMPACT_ATOMS: atom_id res chain seq x y z
N ASN A 1 7.80 15.25 6.74
CA ASN A 1 7.16 16.59 6.92
C ASN A 1 6.19 16.81 5.76
N LEU A 2 4.97 17.31 6.03
CA LEU A 2 3.93 17.58 5.02
C LEU A 2 4.41 18.52 3.89
N SER A 3 5.28 19.49 4.21
CA SER A 3 5.86 20.38 3.20
C SER A 3 6.68 19.60 2.16
N ASN A 4 7.53 18.67 2.60
CA ASN A 4 8.33 17.83 1.71
C ASN A 4 7.42 16.92 0.86
N TYR A 5 6.37 16.35 1.47
CA TYR A 5 5.39 15.54 0.73
C TYR A 5 4.69 16.37 -0.36
N HIS A 6 4.18 17.56 -0.04
CA HIS A 6 3.54 18.43 -1.01
C HIS A 6 4.49 18.80 -2.17
N GLN A 7 5.71 19.23 -1.86
CA GLN A 7 6.71 19.54 -2.89
C GLN A 7 7.03 18.32 -3.76
N TYR A 8 7.12 17.13 -3.17
CA TYR A 8 7.33 15.88 -3.89
C TYR A 8 6.19 15.57 -4.86
N ILE A 9 4.94 15.65 -4.38
CA ILE A 9 3.74 15.41 -5.20
C ILE A 9 3.67 16.39 -6.38
N VAL A 10 3.99 17.67 -6.16
CA VAL A 10 4.06 18.67 -7.23
C VAL A 10 5.12 18.30 -8.26
N LYS A 11 6.34 17.96 -7.83
CA LYS A 11 7.45 17.59 -8.72
C LYS A 11 7.16 16.35 -9.57
N CYS A 12 6.50 15.34 -9.00
CA CYS A 12 6.16 14.12 -9.73
C CYS A 12 4.80 14.20 -10.44
N HIS A 13 4.13 15.35 -10.42
CA HIS A 13 2.79 15.56 -10.97
C HIS A 13 1.77 14.50 -10.49
N GLY A 14 1.87 14.09 -9.22
CA GLY A 14 1.02 13.04 -8.63
C GLY A 14 1.32 11.61 -9.08
N SER A 15 2.31 11.39 -9.95
CA SER A 15 2.74 10.07 -10.42
C SER A 15 3.65 9.41 -9.38
N THR A 16 3.07 8.83 -8.33
CA THR A 16 3.76 8.19 -7.20
C THR A 16 3.00 6.95 -6.70
N LEU A 17 3.71 6.04 -6.03
CA LEU A 17 3.16 4.92 -5.28
C LEU A 17 2.88 5.26 -3.80
N LEU A 18 3.31 6.44 -3.33
CA LEU A 18 3.00 6.90 -1.98
C LEU A 18 1.49 7.10 -1.80
N PRO A 19 0.98 6.98 -0.55
CA PRO A 19 -0.40 7.32 -0.24
C PRO A 19 -0.75 8.74 -0.72
N GLN A 20 -1.89 8.89 -1.37
CA GLN A 20 -2.41 10.18 -1.80
C GLN A 20 -3.33 10.73 -0.72
N PHE A 21 -2.80 11.57 0.17
CA PHE A 21 -3.56 12.18 1.27
C PHE A 21 -4.50 13.26 0.72
N LEU A 22 -5.77 13.18 1.12
CA LEU A 22 -6.85 14.07 0.70
C LEU A 22 -7.33 14.99 1.82
N GLY A 23 -7.17 14.56 3.08
CA GLY A 23 -7.53 15.36 4.24
C GLY A 23 -7.17 14.66 5.54
N MET A 24 -6.92 15.46 6.58
CA MET A 24 -6.69 14.98 7.94
C MET A 24 -7.65 15.70 8.87
N TYR A 25 -8.38 14.96 9.68
CA TYR A 25 -9.45 15.46 10.52
C TYR A 25 -9.25 14.97 11.95
N ARG A 26 -9.74 15.77 12.90
CA ARG A 26 -9.95 15.35 14.27
C ARG A 26 -11.43 15.44 14.57
N VAL A 27 -11.99 14.38 15.13
CA VAL A 27 -13.39 14.29 15.57
C VAL A 27 -13.38 14.06 17.07
N SER A 28 -14.12 14.87 17.81
CA SER A 28 -14.22 14.77 19.28
C SER A 28 -15.65 14.38 19.65
N VAL A 29 -15.82 13.26 20.35
CA VAL A 29 -17.12 12.75 20.85
C VAL A 29 -16.94 12.32 22.29
N ASP A 30 -17.81 12.78 23.20
CA ASP A 30 -17.73 12.45 24.63
C ASP A 30 -16.35 12.68 25.28
N ASN A 31 -15.67 13.76 24.85
CA ASN A 31 -14.28 14.12 25.22
C ASN A 31 -13.20 13.12 24.77
N GLU A 32 -13.52 12.18 23.88
CA GLU A 32 -12.54 11.33 23.20
C GLU A 32 -12.21 11.88 21.81
N ASP A 33 -10.91 12.08 21.56
CA ASP A 33 -10.40 12.56 20.27
C ASP A 33 -10.04 11.37 19.36
N SER A 34 -10.62 11.35 18.16
CA SER A 34 -10.28 10.43 17.06
C SER A 34 -9.65 11.18 15.89
N TYR A 35 -8.55 10.64 15.36
CA TYR A 35 -7.84 11.21 14.21
C TYR A 35 -8.09 10.38 12.97
N MET A 36 -8.51 11.04 11.89
CA MET A 36 -8.84 10.39 10.63
C MET A 36 -8.00 10.97 9.50
N LEU A 37 -7.37 10.09 8.72
CA LEU A 37 -6.67 10.45 7.50
C LEU A 37 -7.44 9.88 6.32
N VAL A 38 -7.85 10.74 5.40
CA VAL A 38 -8.54 10.36 4.17
C VAL A 38 -7.50 10.29 3.05
N MET A 39 -7.48 9.19 2.32
CA MET A 39 -6.57 8.98 1.20
C MET A 39 -7.27 8.24 0.05
N ARG A 40 -6.70 8.33 -1.16
CA ARG A 40 -7.21 7.55 -2.31
C ARG A 40 -7.06 6.05 -2.03
N ASN A 41 -8.11 5.28 -2.35
CA ASN A 41 -8.04 3.82 -2.33
C ASN A 41 -7.11 3.32 -3.46
N MET A 42 -6.18 2.43 -3.12
CA MET A 42 -5.26 1.81 -4.10
C MET A 42 -5.97 0.79 -4.99
N PHE A 43 -7.03 0.16 -4.50
CA PHE A 43 -7.78 -0.83 -5.26
C PHE A 43 -8.86 -0.19 -6.10
N SER A 44 -9.13 -0.77 -7.27
CA SER A 44 -10.23 -0.35 -8.12
C SER A 44 -11.56 -0.58 -7.41
N HIS A 45 -12.42 0.44 -7.41
CA HIS A 45 -13.83 0.32 -6.98
C HIS A 45 -14.69 -0.62 -7.87
N ARG A 46 -14.18 -1.03 -9.04
CA ARG A 46 -14.92 -1.79 -10.06
C ARG A 46 -14.40 -3.20 -10.26
N LEU A 47 -13.14 -3.45 -9.90
CA LEU A 47 -12.49 -4.74 -10.14
C LEU A 47 -12.27 -5.45 -8.80
N PRO A 48 -12.80 -6.67 -8.62
CA PRO A 48 -12.62 -7.42 -7.39
C PRO A 48 -11.15 -7.81 -7.19
N VAL A 49 -10.70 -7.72 -5.94
CA VAL A 49 -9.37 -8.16 -5.53
C VAL A 49 -9.45 -9.58 -5.02
N HIS A 50 -8.82 -10.52 -5.71
CA HIS A 50 -8.86 -11.95 -5.36
C HIS A 50 -7.77 -12.39 -4.39
N ARG A 51 -6.67 -11.62 -4.28
CA ARG A 51 -5.54 -11.89 -3.37
C ARG A 51 -4.94 -10.57 -2.89
N LYS A 52 -4.54 -10.50 -1.63
CA LYS A 52 -3.86 -9.34 -1.04
C LYS A 52 -2.53 -9.75 -0.40
N TYR A 53 -1.53 -8.89 -0.55
CA TYR A 53 -0.24 -9.05 0.08
C TYR A 53 0.20 -7.72 0.74
N ASP A 54 0.69 -7.80 1.97
CA ASP A 54 1.55 -6.79 2.60
C ASP A 54 2.98 -7.27 2.42
N LEU A 55 3.82 -6.54 1.68
CA LEU A 55 5.20 -6.91 1.38
C LEU A 55 6.15 -5.85 1.94
N LYS A 56 7.19 -6.29 2.65
CA LYS A 56 8.19 -5.43 3.29
C LYS A 56 9.64 -5.78 2.93
N GLY A 57 9.87 -6.93 2.32
CA GLY A 57 11.21 -7.43 1.95
C GLY A 57 11.98 -8.10 3.09
N SER A 58 11.47 -8.07 4.32
CA SER A 58 12.01 -8.85 5.44
C SER A 58 11.38 -10.26 5.51
N LEU A 59 12.01 -11.18 6.24
CA LEU A 59 11.51 -12.57 6.38
C LEU A 59 10.98 -12.89 7.79
N VAL A 60 11.49 -12.22 8.82
CA VAL A 60 11.10 -12.49 10.21
C VAL A 60 9.68 -11.98 10.49
N SER A 61 8.81 -12.85 10.99
CA SER A 61 7.39 -12.54 11.28
C SER A 61 6.59 -12.05 10.07
N ARG A 62 7.02 -12.48 8.87
CA ARG A 62 6.38 -12.14 7.58
C ARG A 62 5.58 -13.30 6.99
N GLU A 63 4.90 -14.04 7.84
CA GLU A 63 3.82 -14.95 7.47
C GLU A 63 2.49 -14.47 8.06
N ALA A 64 1.38 -14.67 7.35
CA ALA A 64 0.04 -14.45 7.86
C ALA A 64 -0.27 -15.43 9.00
N SER A 65 -0.94 -14.94 10.05
CA SER A 65 -1.39 -15.79 11.14
C SER A 65 -2.53 -16.70 10.68
N ASP A 66 -2.75 -17.81 11.38
CA ASP A 66 -3.86 -18.72 11.07
C ASP A 66 -5.21 -18.01 11.12
N LYS A 67 -5.40 -17.09 12.08
CA LYS A 67 -6.58 -16.23 12.18
C LYS A 67 -6.77 -15.33 10.95
N GLU A 68 -5.69 -14.86 10.32
CA GLU A 68 -5.79 -14.07 9.09
C GLU A 68 -6.10 -14.98 7.89
N LYS A 69 -5.46 -16.15 7.81
CA LYS A 69 -5.58 -17.10 6.70
C LYS A 69 -6.99 -17.68 6.54
N VAL A 70 -7.79 -17.73 7.60
CA VAL A 70 -9.19 -18.22 7.55
C VAL A 70 -10.20 -17.19 7.01
N LYS A 71 -9.81 -15.92 6.82
CA LYS A 71 -10.70 -14.91 6.23
C LYS A 71 -10.95 -15.21 4.76
N GLU A 72 -12.10 -14.77 4.25
CA GLU A 72 -12.46 -14.90 2.82
C GLU A 72 -11.41 -14.26 1.90
N LEU A 73 -10.89 -13.09 2.27
CA LEU A 73 -9.84 -12.39 1.55
C LEU A 73 -8.67 -12.04 2.49
N PRO A 74 -7.76 -12.99 2.75
CA PRO A 74 -6.66 -12.83 3.69
C PRO A 74 -5.62 -11.84 3.16
N THR A 75 -4.94 -11.15 4.07
CA THR A 75 -3.76 -10.32 3.78
C THR A 75 -2.50 -11.13 4.04
N LEU A 76 -1.97 -11.71 2.97
CA LEU A 76 -0.77 -12.55 3.01
C LEU A 76 0.49 -11.70 3.13
N LYS A 77 1.62 -12.30 3.50
CA LYS A 77 2.90 -11.60 3.67
C LYS A 77 4.02 -12.20 2.81
N ASP A 78 5.25 -11.71 3.00
CA ASP A 78 6.42 -12.07 2.20
C ASP A 78 6.70 -13.58 2.16
N MET A 79 6.66 -14.28 3.31
CA MET A 79 6.86 -15.73 3.36
C MET A 79 5.74 -16.49 2.67
N ASP A 80 4.48 -16.04 2.81
CA ASP A 80 3.36 -16.65 2.09
C ASP A 80 3.50 -16.48 0.57
N PHE A 81 3.99 -15.33 0.12
CA PHE A 81 4.24 -15.04 -1.29
C PHE A 81 5.32 -15.98 -1.85
N LEU A 82 6.43 -16.16 -1.12
CA LEU A 82 7.53 -17.05 -1.49
C LEU A 82 7.13 -18.53 -1.47
N ASN A 83 6.50 -18.99 -0.38
CA ASN A 83 6.10 -20.39 -0.19
C ASN A 83 5.07 -20.85 -1.24
N LYS A 84 4.19 -19.94 -1.69
CA LYS A 84 3.24 -20.21 -2.78
C LYS A 84 3.86 -20.08 -4.17
N ASN A 85 5.15 -19.75 -4.26
CA ASN A 85 5.87 -19.38 -5.48
C ASN A 85 5.06 -18.39 -6.34
N GLN A 86 4.43 -17.41 -5.67
CA GLN A 86 3.56 -16.43 -6.34
C GLN A 86 4.39 -15.60 -7.32
N LYS A 87 3.80 -15.31 -8.48
CA LYS A 87 4.37 -14.41 -9.49
C LYS A 87 3.40 -13.27 -9.79
N VAL A 88 3.96 -12.12 -10.14
CA VAL A 88 3.22 -11.00 -10.73
C VAL A 88 3.75 -10.86 -12.16
N TYR A 89 2.88 -11.11 -13.13
CA TYR A 89 3.21 -10.99 -14.54
C TYR A 89 2.88 -9.57 -15.00
N ILE A 90 3.90 -8.86 -15.45
CA ILE A 90 3.85 -7.47 -15.89
C ILE A 90 4.76 -7.34 -17.11
N GLY A 91 4.38 -6.52 -18.09
CA GLY A 91 5.21 -6.26 -19.27
C GLY A 91 6.53 -5.58 -18.89
N GLU A 92 7.55 -5.69 -19.75
CA GLU A 92 8.89 -5.18 -19.45
C GLU A 92 8.89 -3.65 -19.24
N GLU A 93 8.16 -2.92 -20.09
CA GLU A 93 8.04 -1.47 -19.99
C GLU A 93 7.28 -1.05 -18.72
N GLU A 94 6.14 -1.67 -18.41
CA GLU A 94 5.39 -1.33 -17.19
C GLU A 94 6.17 -1.68 -15.92
N LYS A 95 6.94 -2.78 -15.96
CA LYS A 95 7.84 -3.17 -14.87
C LYS A 95 8.93 -2.12 -14.66
N LYS A 96 9.55 -1.64 -15.74
CA LYS A 96 10.56 -0.59 -15.68
C LYS A 96 9.98 0.69 -15.08
N VAL A 97 8.84 1.15 -15.59
CA VAL A 97 8.14 2.34 -15.05
C VAL A 97 7.78 2.17 -13.58
N PHE A 98 7.30 0.99 -13.17
CA PHE A 98 6.98 0.71 -11.77
C PHE A 98 8.20 0.78 -10.86
N LEU A 99 9.31 0.11 -11.25
CA LEU A 99 10.53 0.07 -10.45
C LEU A 99 11.23 1.43 -10.36
N GLU A 100 11.21 2.23 -11.43
CA GLU A 100 11.71 3.60 -11.41
C GLU A 100 10.92 4.49 -10.44
N LYS A 101 9.58 4.38 -10.44
CA LYS A 101 8.73 5.08 -9.46
C LYS A 101 9.03 4.62 -8.04
N LEU A 102 9.09 3.31 -7.82
CA LEU A 102 9.37 2.73 -6.51
C LEU A 102 10.71 3.21 -5.95
N LYS A 103 11.77 3.20 -6.77
CA LYS A 103 13.09 3.69 -6.37
C LYS A 103 13.02 5.16 -5.91
N ARG A 104 12.39 6.01 -6.72
CA ARG A 104 12.23 7.44 -6.42
C ARG A 104 11.36 7.71 -5.19
N ASP A 105 10.36 6.87 -4.91
CA ASP A 105 9.46 7.02 -3.75
C ASP A 105 10.11 6.59 -2.42
N VAL A 106 11.17 5.76 -2.47
CA VAL A 106 11.89 5.25 -1.29
C VAL A 106 13.06 6.16 -0.87
N GLU A 107 13.66 6.87 -1.83
CA GLU A 107 14.76 7.83 -1.63
C GLU A 107 14.26 9.19 -1.08
#